data_AF-A0A6J4TPU3-F1
#
_entry.id   AF-A0A6J4TPU3-F1
#
_cell.length_a   1.000
_cell.length_b   1.000
_cell.length_c   1.000
_cell.angle_alpha   90.00
_cell.angle_beta   90.00
_cell.angle_gamma   90.00
#
_symmetry.space_group_name_H-M   'P 1'
#
loop_
_entity.id
_entity.type
_entity.pdbx_description
1 polymer ?
#
loop_
_entity_poly.entity_id
_entity_poly.type
_entity_poly.pdbx_seq_one_letter_code
_entity_poly.pdbx_strand_id
1 'polypeptide(L)'
;GCATAAEALAAAARVVGVEPEAGDDVRQSLAAGRPVTIATPRTIADGQQTNAPGRHTFAVISSLVDEVTVASDDEIVAAMRFLFERTKLVVEPSGACALAALLAGRVDGRGLRVGVTLSGGNVDVRRFAALLTGLR
;
A
#
# COMPACT_ATOMS: atom_id res chain seq x y z
N GLY A 1 8.68 -6.31 -8.91
CA GLY A 1 8.24 -7.67 -8.58
C GLY A 1 6.87 -7.92 -9.18
N CYS A 2 5.81 -7.55 -8.47
CA CYS A 2 4.42 -7.76 -8.92
C CYS A 2 4.14 -7.18 -10.31
N ALA A 3 4.57 -5.95 -10.59
CA ALA A 3 4.40 -5.33 -11.90
C ALA A 3 5.05 -6.14 -13.03
N THR A 4 6.27 -6.65 -12.82
CA THR A 4 6.96 -7.52 -13.78
C THR A 4 6.20 -8.83 -14.04
N ALA A 5 5.62 -9.43 -13.00
CA ALA A 5 4.81 -10.63 -13.17
C ALA A 5 3.47 -10.34 -13.88
N ALA A 6 2.83 -9.21 -13.56
CA ALA A 6 1.61 -8.75 -14.20
C ALA A 6 1.85 -8.48 -15.70
N GLU A 7 2.94 -7.79 -16.05
CA GLU A 7 3.33 -7.56 -17.46
C GLU A 7 3.43 -8.88 -18.24
N ALA A 8 4.03 -9.92 -17.65
CA ALA A 8 4.22 -11.20 -18.33
C ALA A 8 2.96 -12.07 -18.42
N LEU A 9 2.10 -12.03 -17.39
CA LEU A 9 0.98 -12.99 -17.24
C LEU A 9 -0.40 -12.36 -17.48
N ALA A 10 -0.49 -11.04 -17.41
CA ALA A 10 -1.73 -10.28 -17.47
C ALA A 10 -1.46 -8.85 -17.98
N ALA A 11 -0.80 -8.70 -19.13
CA ALA A 11 -0.35 -7.40 -19.68
C ALA A 11 -1.46 -6.33 -19.81
N ALA A 12 -2.73 -6.72 -19.87
CA ALA A 12 -3.87 -5.79 -19.89
C ALA A 12 -4.34 -5.34 -18.50
N ALA A 13 -3.78 -5.89 -17.42
CA ALA A 13 -4.15 -5.55 -16.06
C ALA A 13 -3.46 -4.26 -15.62
N ARG A 14 -4.25 -3.33 -15.10
CA ARG A 14 -3.75 -2.12 -14.46
C ARG A 14 -3.08 -2.46 -13.13
N VAL A 15 -1.85 -1.99 -12.92
CA VAL A 15 -1.06 -2.15 -11.70
C VAL A 15 -1.02 -0.81 -10.95
N VAL A 16 -1.53 -0.81 -9.71
CA VAL A 16 -1.54 0.37 -8.85
C VAL A 16 -0.69 0.11 -7.60
N GLY A 17 0.31 0.96 -7.37
CA GLY A 17 1.04 1.03 -6.11
C GLY A 17 0.28 1.86 -5.08
N VAL A 18 0.45 1.54 -3.80
CA VAL A 18 -0.17 2.27 -2.70
C VAL A 18 0.86 2.52 -1.61
N GLU A 19 0.95 3.76 -1.17
CA GLU A 19 1.84 4.21 -0.09
C GLU A 19 1.02 4.78 1.08
N PRO A 20 1.56 4.82 2.32
CA PRO A 20 0.98 5.65 3.36
C PRO A 20 1.10 7.13 2.98
N GLU A 21 0.09 7.94 3.29
CA GLU A 21 0.06 9.38 2.91
C GLU A 21 1.28 10.16 3.40
N ALA A 22 1.82 9.81 4.59
CA ALA A 22 3.01 10.45 5.13
C ALA A 22 4.32 10.04 4.43
N GLY A 23 4.33 8.93 3.69
CA GLY A 23 5.50 8.30 3.08
C GLY A 23 5.31 8.05 1.59
N ASP A 24 4.91 9.09 0.85
CA ASP A 24 4.58 9.04 -0.58
C ASP A 24 5.83 9.23 -1.49
N ASP A 25 6.96 8.64 -1.10
CA ASP A 25 8.26 8.87 -1.75
C ASP A 25 8.31 8.37 -3.20
N VAL A 26 7.66 7.24 -3.51
CA VAL A 26 7.57 6.71 -4.87
C VAL A 26 6.64 7.59 -5.71
N ARG A 27 5.48 7.99 -5.19
CA ARG A 27 4.55 8.90 -5.88
C ARG A 27 5.22 10.22 -6.24
N GLN A 28 5.92 10.84 -5.29
CA GLN A 28 6.69 12.07 -5.54
C GLN A 28 7.81 11.84 -6.56
N SER A 29 8.49 10.70 -6.49
CA SER A 29 9.56 10.35 -7.42
C SER A 29 9.06 10.16 -8.86
N LEU A 30 7.89 9.55 -9.03
CA LEU A 30 7.25 9.39 -10.34
C LEU A 30 6.86 10.75 -10.93
N ALA A 31 6.25 11.62 -10.13
CA ALA A 31 5.91 12.98 -10.56
C ALA A 31 7.15 13.80 -10.95
N ALA A 32 8.28 13.59 -10.25
CA ALA A 32 9.55 14.25 -10.54
C ALA A 32 10.34 13.61 -11.70
N GLY A 33 9.94 12.42 -12.18
CA GLY A 33 10.70 11.64 -13.16
C GLY A 33 12.05 11.12 -12.65
N ARG A 34 12.31 11.18 -11.34
CA ARG A 34 13.56 10.75 -10.70
C ARG A 34 13.33 10.42 -9.22
N PRO A 35 14.16 9.59 -8.58
CA PRO A 35 14.09 9.37 -7.14
C PRO A 35 14.15 10.70 -6.36
N VAL A 36 13.21 10.85 -5.44
CA VAL A 36 13.11 11.93 -4.46
C VAL A 36 13.36 11.33 -3.08
N THR A 37 13.98 12.12 -2.20
CA THR A 37 14.17 11.73 -0.80
C THR A 37 13.29 12.59 0.09
N ILE A 38 12.53 11.95 0.97
CA ILE A 38 11.68 12.59 1.98
C ILE A 38 12.25 12.36 3.39
N ALA A 39 11.74 13.12 4.37
CA ALA A 39 11.98 12.83 5.78
C ALA A 39 11.35 11.48 6.16
N THR A 40 11.86 10.82 7.20
CA THR A 40 11.31 9.51 7.61
C THR A 40 9.85 9.67 7.98
N PRO A 41 8.94 8.99 7.27
CA PRO A 41 7.52 9.24 7.39
C PRO A 41 7.01 8.75 8.74
N ARG A 42 6.07 9.48 9.32
CA ARG A 42 5.41 9.11 10.57
C ARG A 42 4.06 8.47 10.23
N THR A 43 4.02 7.15 10.25
CA THR A 43 2.85 6.34 9.91
C THR A 43 2.84 5.05 10.75
N ILE A 44 1.67 4.46 10.95
CA ILE A 44 1.54 3.11 11.52
C ILE A 44 2.08 2.00 10.61
N ALA A 45 2.24 2.26 9.31
CA ALA A 45 2.80 1.33 8.31
C ALA A 45 4.33 1.31 8.34
N ASP A 46 4.87 0.67 9.37
CA ASP A 46 6.31 0.56 9.66
C ASP A 46 7.14 -0.05 8.51
N GLY A 47 6.59 -1.03 7.81
CA GLY A 47 7.21 -1.66 6.63
C GLY A 47 7.28 -0.75 5.40
N GLN A 48 6.68 0.44 5.45
CA GLN A 48 6.68 1.43 4.37
C GLN A 48 7.29 2.78 4.81
N GLN A 49 8.15 2.77 5.83
CA GLN A 49 8.84 3.99 6.29
C GLN A 49 10.13 4.30 5.53
N THR A 50 10.14 4.06 4.22
CA THR A 50 11.27 4.40 3.36
C THR A 50 11.38 5.90 3.17
N ASN A 51 12.60 6.35 2.89
CA ASN A 51 12.87 7.75 2.59
C ASN A 51 12.94 8.03 1.09
N ALA A 52 13.13 7.00 0.25
CA ALA A 52 13.29 7.11 -1.19
C ALA A 52 13.13 5.73 -1.85
N PRO A 53 12.74 5.65 -3.13
CA PRO A 53 12.67 4.39 -3.83
C PRO A 53 14.07 3.87 -4.14
N GLY A 54 14.24 2.55 -4.07
CA GLY A 54 15.47 1.90 -4.51
C GLY A 54 15.76 2.13 -6.00
N ARG A 55 17.05 2.21 -6.38
CA ARG A 55 17.48 2.44 -7.77
C ARG A 55 16.83 1.47 -8.77
N HIS A 56 16.84 0.18 -8.45
CA HIS A 56 16.33 -0.86 -9.33
C HIS A 56 14.80 -0.90 -9.34
N THR A 57 14.16 -0.72 -8.18
CA THR A 57 12.71 -0.75 -8.08
C THR A 57 12.10 0.47 -8.75
N PHE A 58 12.70 1.66 -8.62
CA PHE A 58 12.22 2.87 -9.30
C PHE A 58 12.15 2.69 -10.81
N ALA A 59 13.21 2.17 -11.44
CA ALA A 59 13.23 1.96 -12.90
C ALA A 59 12.13 1.00 -13.38
N VAL A 60 11.83 -0.02 -12.59
CA VAL A 60 10.74 -0.98 -12.89
C VAL A 60 9.38 -0.31 -12.66
N ILE A 61 9.21 0.38 -11.54
CA ILE A 61 7.96 1.07 -11.18
C ILE A 61 7.63 2.14 -12.23
N SER A 62 8.59 2.98 -12.60
CA SER A 62 8.39 4.04 -13.59
C SER A 62 8.03 3.53 -14.98
N SER A 63 8.33 2.26 -15.28
CA SER A 63 8.06 1.66 -16.59
C SER A 63 6.78 0.82 -16.61
N LEU A 64 6.41 0.18 -15.50
CA LEU A 64 5.38 -0.87 -15.48
C LEU A 64 4.22 -0.62 -14.51
N VAL A 65 4.27 0.42 -13.67
CA VAL A 65 3.18 0.76 -12.75
C VAL A 65 2.38 1.92 -13.33
N ASP A 66 1.08 1.73 -13.47
CA ASP A 66 0.19 2.73 -14.09
C ASP A 66 -0.05 3.93 -13.17
N GLU A 67 -0.11 3.68 -11.87
CA GLU A 67 -0.41 4.71 -10.87
C GLU A 67 0.17 4.35 -9.50
N VAL A 68 0.57 5.36 -8.73
CA VAL A 68 0.79 5.22 -7.30
C VAL A 68 -0.12 6.21 -6.56
N THR A 69 -0.96 5.67 -5.70
CA THR A 69 -1.87 6.44 -4.85
C THR A 69 -1.49 6.30 -3.37
N VAL A 70 -2.22 6.98 -2.49
CA VAL A 70 -1.93 6.98 -1.05
C VAL A 70 -3.14 6.56 -0.23
N ALA A 71 -2.88 6.05 0.98
CA ALA A 71 -3.86 5.81 2.02
C ALA A 71 -3.41 6.45 3.34
N SER A 72 -4.34 7.08 4.03
CA SER A 72 -4.14 7.59 5.40
C SER A 72 -4.07 6.45 6.42
N ASP A 73 -3.46 6.71 7.57
CA ASP A 73 -3.40 5.74 8.68
C ASP A 73 -4.80 5.29 9.13
N ASP A 74 -5.79 6.17 9.11
CA ASP A 74 -7.18 5.83 9.46
C ASP A 74 -7.83 4.89 8.43
N GLU A 75 -7.60 5.13 7.14
CA GLU A 75 -8.04 4.23 6.07
C GLU A 75 -7.35 2.85 6.18
N ILE A 76 -6.07 2.82 6.56
CA ILE A 76 -5.32 1.59 6.82
C ILE A 76 -5.93 0.81 8.00
N VAL A 77 -6.24 1.47 9.11
CA VAL A 77 -6.93 0.85 10.26
C VAL A 77 -8.31 0.31 9.86
N ALA A 78 -9.07 1.07 9.06
CA ALA A 78 -10.37 0.61 8.56
C ALA A 78 -10.24 -0.66 7.70
N ALA A 79 -9.20 -0.76 6.85
CA ALA A 79 -8.92 -1.96 6.07
C ALA A 79 -8.50 -3.14 6.95
N MET A 80 -7.64 -2.92 7.96
CA MET A 80 -7.28 -3.95 8.95
C MET A 80 -8.52 -4.50 9.65
N ARG A 81 -9.41 -3.61 10.10
CA ARG A 81 -10.68 -4.00 10.73
C ARG A 81 -11.55 -4.81 9.77
N PHE A 82 -11.70 -4.35 8.54
CA PHE A 82 -12.50 -5.05 7.52
C PHE A 82 -11.98 -6.48 7.30
N LEU A 83 -10.67 -6.65 7.12
CA LEU A 83 -10.04 -7.96 6.95
C LEU A 83 -10.31 -8.88 8.15
N PHE A 84 -10.11 -8.36 9.36
CA PHE A 84 -10.36 -9.16 10.56
C PHE A 84 -11.85 -9.54 10.71
N GLU A 85 -12.77 -8.59 10.55
CA GLU A 85 -14.19 -8.81 10.76
C GLU A 85 -14.85 -9.65 9.66
N ARG A 86 -14.40 -9.50 8.40
CA ARG A 86 -15.03 -10.14 7.24
C ARG A 86 -14.33 -11.40 6.76
N THR A 87 -13.01 -11.46 6.87
CA THR A 87 -12.22 -12.58 6.32
C THR A 87 -11.46 -13.35 7.41
N LYS A 88 -11.46 -12.87 8.65
CA LYS A 88 -10.75 -13.46 9.80
C LYS A 88 -9.23 -13.50 9.61
N LEU A 89 -8.72 -12.67 8.69
CA LEU A 89 -7.28 -12.52 8.48
C LEU A 89 -6.72 -11.46 9.43
N VAL A 90 -5.61 -11.79 10.07
CA VAL A 90 -4.78 -10.80 10.78
C VAL A 90 -3.78 -10.26 9.77
N VAL A 91 -3.86 -8.96 9.50
CA VAL A 91 -2.99 -8.26 8.54
C VAL A 91 -2.41 -7.05 9.24
N GLU A 92 -1.10 -6.84 9.08
CA GLU A 92 -0.39 -5.71 9.67
C GLU A 92 -0.71 -4.41 8.91
N PRO A 93 -0.42 -3.21 9.47
CA PRO A 93 -0.75 -1.95 8.82
C PRO A 93 -0.18 -1.83 7.39
N SER A 94 1.09 -2.16 7.21
CA SER A 94 1.75 -2.16 5.89
C SER A 94 1.08 -3.14 4.92
N GLY A 95 0.70 -4.32 5.40
CA GLY A 95 0.00 -5.35 4.62
C GLY A 95 -1.42 -5.00 4.20
N ALA A 96 -2.08 -4.08 4.92
CA ALA A 96 -3.44 -3.65 4.63
C ALA A 96 -3.50 -2.44 3.68
N CYS A 97 -2.37 -1.78 3.41
CA CYS A 97 -2.31 -0.50 2.70
C CYS A 97 -2.96 -0.55 1.30
N ALA A 98 -2.68 -1.59 0.51
CA ALA A 98 -3.27 -1.76 -0.81
C ALA A 98 -4.81 -1.88 -0.77
N LEU A 99 -5.35 -2.59 0.23
CA LEU A 99 -6.79 -2.71 0.39
C LEU A 99 -7.41 -1.39 0.87
N ALA A 100 -6.71 -0.64 1.72
CA ALA A 100 -7.18 0.65 2.25
C ALA A 100 -7.52 1.63 1.13
N ALA A 101 -6.63 1.78 0.14
CA ALA A 101 -6.88 2.64 -1.01
C ALA A 101 -8.11 2.19 -1.83
N LEU A 102 -8.31 0.88 -2.01
CA LEU A 102 -9.47 0.35 -2.72
C LEU A 102 -10.79 0.62 -1.97
N LEU A 103 -10.83 0.34 -0.66
CA LEU A 103 -12.03 0.54 0.16
C LEU A 103 -12.37 2.03 0.34
N ALA A 104 -11.36 2.90 0.40
CA ALA A 104 -11.53 4.34 0.47
C ALA A 104 -11.89 4.99 -0.87
N GLY A 105 -11.97 4.22 -1.96
CA GLY A 105 -12.30 4.73 -3.30
C GLY A 105 -11.18 5.55 -3.95
N ARG A 106 -9.94 5.43 -3.45
CA ARG A 106 -8.74 6.00 -4.08
C ARG A 106 -8.38 5.28 -5.38
N VAL A 107 -8.82 4.03 -5.51
CA VAL A 107 -8.75 3.23 -6.74
C VAL A 107 -10.17 2.78 -7.10
N ASP A 108 -10.66 3.12 -8.29
CA ASP A 108 -11.96 2.63 -8.75
C ASP A 108 -11.83 1.22 -9.33
N GLY A 109 -12.32 0.24 -8.57
CA GLY A 109 -12.38 -1.17 -8.95
C GLY A 109 -13.76 -1.65 -9.39
N ARG A 110 -14.78 -0.77 -9.51
CA ARG A 110 -16.16 -1.21 -9.76
C ARG A 110 -16.31 -1.84 -11.14
N GLY A 111 -17.00 -2.98 -11.17
CA GLY A 111 -17.20 -3.75 -12.41
C GLY A 111 -15.94 -4.46 -12.92
N LEU A 112 -14.82 -4.40 -12.19
CA LEU A 112 -13.56 -5.04 -12.54
C LEU A 112 -13.30 -6.28 -11.68
N ARG A 113 -12.43 -7.15 -12.20
CA ARG A 113 -11.84 -8.24 -11.41
C ARG A 113 -10.56 -7.71 -10.76
N VAL A 114 -10.59 -7.51 -9.45
CA VAL A 114 -9.49 -6.88 -8.70
C VAL A 114 -8.74 -7.92 -7.88
N GLY A 115 -7.41 -7.94 -8.01
CA GLY A 115 -6.52 -8.63 -7.09
C GLY A 115 -5.89 -7.63 -6.12
N VAL A 116 -5.83 -7.97 -4.84
CA VAL A 116 -5.19 -7.14 -3.80
C VAL A 116 -4.12 -7.97 -3.11
N THR A 117 -2.89 -7.44 -3.04
CA THR A 117 -1.81 -8.08 -2.29
C THR A 117 -1.91 -7.71 -0.82
N LEU A 118 -2.02 -8.72 0.04
CA LEU A 118 -1.88 -8.58 1.49
C LEU A 118 -0.44 -8.99 1.85
N SER A 119 0.45 -8.03 2.06
CA SER A 119 1.89 -8.31 2.09
C SER A 119 2.41 -8.93 3.39
N GLY A 120 1.69 -8.81 4.50
CA GLY A 120 2.17 -9.27 5.81
C GLY A 120 1.11 -9.22 6.91
N GLY A 121 1.36 -10.00 7.98
CA GLY A 121 0.52 -10.10 9.17
C GLY A 121 1.32 -10.08 10.48
N ASN A 122 2.56 -9.58 10.43
CA ASN A 122 3.49 -9.58 11.55
C ASN A 122 3.25 -8.36 12.45
N VAL A 123 2.27 -8.48 13.34
CA VAL A 123 1.90 -7.41 14.27
C VAL A 123 1.80 -7.95 15.69
N ASP A 124 2.34 -7.20 16.65
CA ASP A 124 2.17 -7.52 18.07
C ASP A 124 0.67 -7.51 18.44
N VAL A 125 0.24 -8.48 19.25
CA VAL A 125 -1.17 -8.66 19.59
C VAL A 125 -1.77 -7.43 20.29
N ARG A 126 -0.99 -6.75 21.15
CA ARG A 126 -1.46 -5.57 21.87
C ARG A 126 -1.58 -4.40 20.90
N ARG A 127 -0.60 -4.21 20.02
CA ARG A 127 -0.65 -3.18 18.98
C ARG A 127 -1.82 -3.40 18.02
N PHE A 128 -2.07 -4.63 17.60
CA PHE A 128 -3.20 -4.97 16.74
C PHE A 128 -4.53 -4.64 17.42
N ALA A 129 -4.71 -5.09 18.68
CA ALA A 129 -5.91 -4.79 19.45
C ALA A 129 -6.10 -3.28 19.66
N ALA A 130 -5.04 -2.55 19.98
CA ALA A 130 -5.05 -1.09 20.13
C ALA A 130 -5.55 -0.39 18.85
N LEU A 131 -4.96 -0.72 17.68
CA LEU A 131 -5.37 -0.18 16.39
C LEU A 131 -6.84 -0.50 16.07
N LEU A 132 -7.29 -1.73 16.33
CA LEU A 132 -8.67 -2.16 16.06
C LEU A 132 -9.70 -1.67 17.09
N THR A 133 -9.30 -1.12 18.21
CA THR A 133 -10.26 -0.65 19.24
C THR A 133 -10.20 0.85 19.46
N GLY A 134 -9.17 1.52 18.95
CA GLY A 134 -8.88 2.91 19.26
C GLY A 134 -8.37 3.10 20.70
N LEU A 135 -8.07 2.02 21.42
CA LEU A 135 -7.48 2.07 22.75
C LEU A 135 -6.00 2.42 22.60
N ARG A 136 -5.60 3.54 23.21
CA ARG A 136 -4.19 3.96 23.30
C ARG A 136 -3.50 3.29 24.48
#